data_AF-X0U6Q2-F1
#
_entry.id   AF-X0U6Q2-F1
#
_cell.length_a   1.000
_cell.length_b   1.000
_cell.length_c   1.000
_cell.angle_alpha   90.00
_cell.angle_beta   90.00
_cell.angle_gamma   90.00
#
_symmetry.space_group_name_H-M   'P 1'
#
loop_
_entity.id
_entity.type
_entity.pdbx_description
1 polymer ?
#
loop_
_entity_poly.entity_id
_entity_poly.type
_entity_poly.pdbx_seq_one_letter_code
_entity_poly.pdbx_strand_id
1 'polypeptide(L)'
;DHKETAIAIAKEIGLVTANAKALTQTELEKMDKVQFREAIKKVDVFSRVTPKMKAKIIKELQEQGEIVAMTGDGVNDAPALKKADIGVSMGIIGTDVARESSEMVLADDNFASIVNAIEEGRIVFQNVRQTSFYLITTNVAEQITIISALAISFPLPMLPIQLLYLNLVTDTFNGIALAVEPGHNDVLDHPPRNKREKILNKELIPFLILMAGIMVAGTIPLFKYFLPQGIDKARTVAFTAMSMFQLFNVFNMRSLKKSVFKIGIFSNKWVLYGLGASFLLMMGVIFLPWISDVFRFVPLKIGELAIIILITSSVLVAGEIYKFLRYRNRKD
;
A
#
# COMPACT_ATOMS: atom_id res chain seq x y z
N ASP A 1 -1.64 -7.40 -39.03
CA ASP A 1 -2.27 -8.30 -40.02
C ASP A 1 -3.53 -7.78 -40.68
N HIS A 2 -3.99 -8.55 -41.67
CA HIS A 2 -5.30 -8.45 -42.29
C HIS A 2 -6.43 -8.68 -41.27
N LYS A 3 -7.60 -8.11 -41.58
CA LYS A 3 -8.80 -8.12 -40.71
C LYS A 3 -9.25 -9.54 -40.35
N GLU A 4 -9.28 -10.45 -41.33
CA GLU A 4 -9.74 -11.83 -41.14
C GLU A 4 -8.79 -12.63 -40.24
N THR A 5 -7.48 -12.55 -40.50
CA THR A 5 -6.45 -13.20 -39.68
C THR A 5 -6.46 -12.67 -38.25
N ALA A 6 -6.58 -11.36 -38.07
CA ALA A 6 -6.62 -10.76 -36.74
C ALA A 6 -7.85 -11.23 -35.93
N ILE A 7 -9.02 -11.32 -36.56
CA ILE A 7 -10.23 -11.87 -35.90
C ILE A 7 -10.05 -13.37 -35.60
N ALA A 8 -9.48 -14.14 -36.53
CA ALA A 8 -9.28 -15.58 -36.35
C ALA A 8 -8.38 -15.88 -35.14
N ILE A 9 -7.23 -15.22 -35.06
CA ILE A 9 -6.30 -15.36 -33.93
C ILE A 9 -6.99 -14.88 -32.64
N ALA A 10 -7.65 -13.73 -32.63
CA ALA A 10 -8.32 -13.21 -31.44
C ALA A 10 -9.40 -14.16 -30.89
N LYS A 11 -10.09 -14.90 -31.76
CA LYS A 11 -11.05 -15.94 -31.37
C LYS A 11 -10.34 -17.18 -30.81
N GLU A 12 -9.26 -17.62 -31.44
CA GLU A 12 -8.48 -18.79 -31.02
C GLU A 12 -7.92 -18.63 -29.60
N ILE A 13 -7.44 -17.44 -29.26
CA ILE A 13 -6.91 -17.13 -27.92
C ILE A 13 -7.97 -16.64 -26.93
N GLY A 14 -9.25 -16.62 -27.33
CA GLY A 14 -10.38 -16.29 -26.45
C GLY A 14 -10.53 -14.80 -26.08
N LEU A 15 -9.89 -13.87 -26.81
CA LEU A 15 -10.05 -12.43 -26.57
C LEU A 15 -11.42 -11.91 -26.96
N VAL A 16 -12.06 -12.52 -27.97
CA VAL A 16 -13.31 -12.03 -28.56
C VAL A 16 -14.32 -13.14 -28.78
N THR A 17 -15.60 -12.79 -28.75
CA THR A 17 -16.70 -13.74 -29.00
C THR A 17 -16.94 -13.95 -30.51
N ALA A 18 -17.86 -14.86 -30.87
CA ALA A 18 -18.16 -15.17 -32.27
C ALA A 18 -18.54 -13.95 -33.13
N ASN A 19 -19.16 -12.92 -32.52
CA ASN A 19 -19.63 -11.69 -33.18
C ASN A 19 -18.65 -10.51 -33.08
N ALA A 20 -17.35 -10.79 -32.91
CA ALA A 20 -16.30 -9.78 -32.80
C ALA A 20 -16.34 -8.75 -33.93
N LYS A 21 -16.23 -7.48 -33.57
CA LYS A 21 -16.11 -6.38 -34.54
C LYS A 21 -14.64 -6.04 -34.72
N ALA A 22 -14.21 -5.94 -35.97
CA ALA A 22 -12.89 -5.41 -36.30
C ALA A 22 -12.99 -4.17 -37.18
N LEU A 23 -12.06 -3.24 -37.00
CA LEU A 23 -11.87 -2.10 -37.87
C LEU A 23 -10.44 -2.05 -38.40
N THR A 24 -10.31 -1.55 -39.62
CA THR A 24 -9.04 -1.21 -40.25
C THR A 24 -8.74 0.28 -40.05
N GLN A 25 -7.48 0.67 -40.23
CA GLN A 25 -7.11 2.09 -40.19
C GLN A 25 -7.92 2.94 -41.17
N THR A 26 -8.14 2.48 -42.41
CA THR A 26 -8.88 3.25 -43.42
C THR A 26 -10.35 3.46 -43.03
N GLU A 27 -10.95 2.52 -42.30
CA GLU A 27 -12.29 2.68 -41.74
C GLU A 27 -12.28 3.70 -40.59
N LEU A 28 -11.26 3.66 -39.72
CA LEU A 28 -11.10 4.60 -38.60
C LEU A 28 -10.81 6.04 -39.04
N GLU A 29 -10.07 6.23 -40.14
CA GLU A 29 -9.72 7.56 -40.65
C GLU A 29 -10.91 8.31 -41.27
N LYS A 30 -11.94 7.58 -41.71
CA LYS A 30 -13.19 8.16 -42.21
C LYS A 30 -14.13 8.63 -41.11
N MET A 31 -13.86 8.24 -39.85
CA MET A 31 -14.69 8.60 -38.72
C MET A 31 -14.36 10.00 -38.22
N ASP A 32 -15.39 10.76 -37.86
CA ASP A 32 -15.21 11.97 -37.09
C ASP A 32 -14.72 11.68 -35.66
N LYS A 33 -14.42 12.72 -34.87
CA LYS A 33 -13.88 12.56 -33.52
C LYS A 33 -14.84 11.80 -32.58
N VAL A 34 -16.15 12.01 -32.70
CA VAL A 34 -17.16 11.39 -31.83
C VAL A 34 -17.34 9.92 -32.22
N GLN A 35 -17.42 9.65 -33.52
CA GLN A 35 -17.50 8.31 -34.08
C GLN A 35 -16.25 7.48 -33.75
N PHE A 36 -15.06 8.09 -33.84
CA PHE A 36 -13.80 7.44 -33.47
C PHE A 36 -13.81 7.04 -31.99
N ARG A 37 -14.16 7.98 -31.09
CA ARG A 37 -14.27 7.72 -29.65
C ARG A 37 -15.24 6.57 -29.33
N GLU A 38 -16.41 6.56 -29.95
CA GLU A 38 -17.41 5.49 -29.80
C GLU A 38 -16.92 4.15 -30.36
N ALA A 39 -16.19 4.17 -31.48
CA ALA A 39 -15.62 2.97 -32.08
C ALA A 39 -14.56 2.34 -31.17
N ILE A 40 -13.69 3.14 -30.54
CA ILE A 40 -12.66 2.63 -29.62
C ILE A 40 -13.28 1.87 -28.43
N LYS A 41 -14.48 2.25 -27.97
CA LYS A 41 -15.18 1.55 -26.87
C LYS A 41 -15.86 0.24 -27.27
N LYS A 42 -16.23 0.08 -28.54
CA LYS A 42 -17.15 -0.98 -29.00
C LYS A 42 -16.49 -2.02 -29.90
N VAL A 43 -15.27 -1.76 -30.35
CA VAL A 43 -14.56 -2.59 -31.33
C VAL A 43 -13.51 -3.39 -30.62
N ASP A 44 -13.50 -4.70 -30.90
CA ASP A 44 -12.65 -5.64 -30.19
C ASP A 44 -11.26 -5.75 -30.83
N VAL A 45 -11.17 -5.57 -32.15
CA VAL A 45 -9.93 -5.78 -32.92
C VAL A 45 -9.63 -4.62 -33.86
N PHE A 46 -8.41 -4.08 -33.78
CA PHE A 46 -7.88 -3.12 -34.75
C PHE A 46 -6.84 -3.80 -35.64
N SER A 47 -7.03 -3.74 -36.95
CA SER A 47 -6.19 -4.44 -37.93
C SER A 47 -5.55 -3.47 -38.92
N ARG A 48 -4.41 -3.87 -39.52
CA ARG A 48 -3.58 -3.02 -40.41
C ARG A 48 -3.37 -1.58 -39.89
N VAL A 49 -3.08 -1.44 -38.60
CA VAL A 49 -2.85 -0.12 -37.98
C VAL A 49 -1.38 0.30 -38.08
N THR A 50 -1.17 1.55 -38.49
CA THR A 50 0.15 2.20 -38.48
C THR A 50 0.60 2.57 -37.07
N PRO A 51 1.90 2.79 -36.83
CA PRO A 51 2.42 3.28 -35.54
C PRO A 51 1.69 4.53 -35.02
N LYS A 52 1.41 5.49 -35.92
CA LYS A 52 0.66 6.72 -35.59
C LYS A 52 -0.77 6.41 -35.14
N MET A 53 -1.45 5.48 -35.79
CA MET A 53 -2.81 5.10 -35.40
C MET A 53 -2.83 4.36 -34.06
N LYS A 54 -1.86 3.48 -33.77
CA LYS A 54 -1.72 2.85 -32.45
C LYS A 54 -1.62 3.88 -31.33
N ALA A 55 -0.73 4.88 -31.49
CA ALA A 55 -0.59 5.96 -30.52
C ALA A 55 -1.86 6.82 -30.38
N LYS A 56 -2.63 7.00 -31.46
CA LYS A 56 -3.93 7.72 -31.43
C LYS A 56 -4.99 6.95 -30.65
N ILE A 57 -5.06 5.62 -30.82
CA ILE A 57 -5.97 4.74 -30.07
C ILE A 57 -5.64 4.80 -28.57
N ILE A 58 -4.36 4.67 -28.21
CA ILE A 58 -3.90 4.77 -26.81
C ILE A 58 -4.29 6.10 -26.20
N LYS A 59 -4.05 7.20 -26.91
CA LYS A 59 -4.41 8.54 -26.44
C LYS A 59 -5.91 8.66 -26.19
N GLU A 60 -6.74 8.10 -27.08
CA GLU A 60 -8.19 8.13 -26.92
C GLU A 60 -8.66 7.31 -25.71
N LEU A 61 -8.10 6.12 -25.48
CA LEU A 61 -8.36 5.33 -24.26
C LEU A 61 -7.96 6.07 -22.98
N GLN A 62 -6.79 6.73 -22.99
CA GLN A 62 -6.33 7.57 -21.88
C GLN A 62 -7.26 8.77 -21.63
N GLU A 63 -7.74 9.44 -22.69
CA GLU A 63 -8.71 10.54 -22.58
C GLU A 63 -10.07 10.08 -22.04
N GLN A 64 -10.40 8.78 -22.18
CA GLN A 64 -11.57 8.16 -21.58
C GLN A 64 -11.38 7.77 -20.11
N GLY A 65 -10.16 7.93 -19.58
CA GLY A 65 -9.83 7.70 -18.18
C GLY A 65 -9.24 6.32 -17.88
N GLU A 66 -8.99 5.50 -18.90
CA GLU A 66 -8.37 4.20 -18.74
C GLU A 66 -6.86 4.31 -18.48
N ILE A 67 -6.29 3.28 -17.85
CA ILE A 67 -4.84 3.08 -17.75
C ILE A 67 -4.48 2.05 -18.82
N VAL A 68 -3.64 2.45 -19.77
CA VAL A 68 -3.38 1.64 -20.96
C VAL A 68 -2.00 1.02 -20.86
N ALA A 69 -1.95 -0.32 -20.88
CA ALA A 69 -0.73 -1.07 -21.15
C ALA A 69 -0.68 -1.43 -22.65
N MET A 70 0.48 -1.25 -23.29
CA MET A 70 0.70 -1.68 -24.66
C MET A 70 1.82 -2.70 -24.71
N THR A 71 1.61 -3.80 -25.43
CA THR A 71 2.66 -4.77 -25.76
C THR A 71 3.17 -4.57 -27.19
N GLY A 72 4.47 -4.79 -27.41
CA GLY A 72 5.08 -4.72 -28.74
C GLY A 72 6.53 -5.18 -28.77
N ASP A 73 6.99 -5.66 -29.92
CA ASP A 73 8.31 -6.26 -30.11
C ASP A 73 9.13 -5.51 -31.17
N GLY A 74 8.46 -4.84 -32.12
CA GLY A 74 9.11 -4.16 -33.23
C GLY A 74 9.41 -2.67 -33.01
N VAL A 75 10.32 -2.15 -33.83
CA VAL A 75 10.62 -0.70 -33.94
C VAL A 75 9.35 0.11 -34.27
N ASN A 76 8.40 -0.51 -34.98
CA ASN A 76 7.12 0.09 -35.33
C ASN A 76 6.22 0.34 -34.10
N ASP A 77 6.45 -0.36 -32.99
CA ASP A 77 5.67 -0.23 -31.76
C ASP A 77 6.25 0.78 -30.80
N ALA A 78 7.52 1.17 -30.95
CA ALA A 78 8.21 2.11 -30.09
C ALA A 78 7.43 3.42 -29.82
N PRO A 79 6.82 4.11 -30.81
CA PRO A 79 6.05 5.33 -30.53
C PRO A 79 4.83 5.10 -29.66
N ALA A 80 4.23 3.92 -29.75
CA ALA A 80 3.00 3.59 -29.06
C ALA A 80 3.29 2.97 -27.68
N LEU A 81 4.37 2.16 -27.55
CA LEU A 81 4.95 1.73 -26.27
C LEU A 81 5.25 2.95 -25.39
N LYS A 82 5.95 3.95 -25.95
CA LYS A 82 6.28 5.17 -25.22
C LYS A 82 5.07 6.04 -24.86
N LYS A 83 3.95 5.86 -25.56
CA LYS A 83 2.72 6.63 -25.35
C LYS A 83 1.80 6.01 -24.30
N ALA A 84 1.89 4.69 -24.11
CA ALA A 84 1.12 3.96 -23.12
C ALA A 84 1.44 4.44 -21.69
N ASP A 85 0.54 4.17 -20.73
CA ASP A 85 0.86 4.38 -19.31
C ASP A 85 1.92 3.37 -18.85
N ILE A 86 1.92 2.17 -19.46
CA ILE A 86 2.96 1.14 -19.32
C ILE A 86 3.22 0.52 -20.70
N GLY A 87 4.39 0.76 -21.28
CA GLY A 87 4.90 -0.01 -22.41
C GLY A 87 5.52 -1.32 -21.94
N VAL A 88 5.18 -2.43 -22.60
CA VAL A 88 5.68 -3.77 -22.32
C VAL A 88 6.32 -4.34 -23.59
N SER A 89 7.60 -4.67 -23.56
CA SER A 89 8.29 -5.26 -24.70
C SER A 89 8.70 -6.70 -24.46
N MET A 90 8.91 -7.43 -25.56
CA MET A 90 9.47 -8.78 -25.54
C MET A 90 10.98 -8.73 -25.30
N GLY A 91 11.50 -9.62 -24.48
CA GLY A 91 12.92 -9.71 -24.14
C GLY A 91 13.74 -10.46 -25.17
N ILE A 92 13.21 -11.57 -25.71
CA ILE A 92 13.94 -12.45 -26.63
C ILE A 92 13.71 -12.02 -28.09
N ILE A 93 12.46 -11.92 -28.53
CA ILE A 93 12.12 -11.52 -29.91
C ILE A 93 12.12 -10.00 -30.11
N GLY A 94 12.09 -9.22 -29.02
CA GLY A 94 11.96 -7.77 -29.09
C GLY A 94 13.24 -7.05 -29.53
N THR A 95 13.06 -6.09 -30.43
CA THR A 95 14.13 -5.19 -30.90
C THR A 95 14.65 -4.29 -29.76
N ASP A 96 15.92 -3.87 -29.83
CA ASP A 96 16.51 -2.97 -28.82
C ASP A 96 15.69 -1.68 -28.67
N VAL A 97 15.17 -1.15 -29.79
CA VAL A 97 14.33 0.06 -29.79
C VAL A 97 13.02 -0.16 -29.03
N ALA A 98 12.40 -1.34 -29.14
CA ALA A 98 11.20 -1.65 -28.38
C ALA A 98 11.51 -1.76 -26.87
N ARG A 99 12.63 -2.42 -26.51
CA ARG A 99 13.09 -2.55 -25.11
C ARG A 99 13.39 -1.20 -24.46
N GLU A 100 14.06 -0.30 -25.16
CA GLU A 100 14.34 1.06 -24.67
C GLU A 100 13.08 1.95 -24.57
N SER A 101 12.04 1.62 -25.34
CA SER A 101 10.79 2.39 -25.37
C SER A 101 9.75 1.91 -24.34
N SER A 102 10.00 0.81 -23.64
CA SER A 102 9.09 0.18 -22.68
C SER A 102 9.51 0.40 -21.23
N GLU A 103 8.53 0.53 -20.32
CA GLU A 103 8.75 0.53 -18.88
C GLU A 103 8.98 -0.88 -18.31
N MET A 104 8.53 -1.92 -19.01
CA MET A 104 8.68 -3.33 -18.62
C MET A 104 9.14 -4.19 -19.80
N VAL A 105 10.07 -5.11 -19.54
CA VAL A 105 10.57 -6.08 -20.54
C VAL A 105 10.27 -7.49 -20.04
N LEU A 106 9.61 -8.31 -20.86
CA LEU A 106 9.32 -9.72 -20.57
C LEU A 106 10.54 -10.57 -20.91
N ALA A 107 11.37 -10.89 -19.92
CA ALA A 107 12.61 -11.65 -20.13
C ALA A 107 12.38 -13.05 -20.75
N ASP A 108 11.17 -13.58 -20.65
CA ASP A 108 10.75 -14.90 -21.10
C ASP A 108 9.78 -14.88 -22.30
N ASP A 109 9.44 -13.70 -22.82
CA ASP A 109 8.42 -13.47 -23.85
C ASP A 109 7.03 -14.06 -23.52
N ASN A 110 6.74 -14.30 -22.24
CA ASN A 110 5.50 -14.94 -21.82
C ASN A 110 4.45 -13.90 -21.40
N PHE A 111 3.32 -13.89 -22.10
CA PHE A 111 2.19 -13.01 -21.76
C PHE A 111 1.63 -13.24 -20.35
N ALA A 112 1.76 -14.45 -19.79
CA ALA A 112 1.34 -14.73 -18.40
C ALA A 112 2.10 -13.89 -17.38
N SER A 113 3.35 -13.51 -17.67
CA SER A 113 4.17 -12.65 -16.81
C SER A 113 3.56 -11.25 -16.66
N ILE A 114 2.76 -10.77 -17.62
CA ILE A 114 2.01 -9.52 -17.49
C ILE A 114 0.92 -9.65 -16.42
N VAL A 115 0.21 -10.79 -16.37
CA VAL A 115 -0.84 -11.02 -15.37
C VAL A 115 -0.24 -11.05 -13.96
N ASN A 116 0.89 -11.76 -13.79
CA ASN A 116 1.63 -11.78 -12.53
C ASN A 116 2.11 -10.37 -12.12
N ALA A 117 2.60 -9.58 -13.07
CA ALA A 117 3.02 -8.21 -12.79
C ALA A 117 1.85 -7.29 -12.40
N ILE A 118 0.66 -7.49 -12.99
CA ILE A 118 -0.56 -6.78 -12.58
C ILE A 118 -0.96 -7.17 -11.16
N GLU A 119 -0.91 -8.46 -10.82
CA GLU A 119 -1.18 -8.97 -9.47
C GLU A 119 -0.23 -8.33 -8.44
N GLU A 120 1.08 -8.42 -8.69
CA GLU A 120 2.11 -7.82 -7.83
C GLU A 120 1.95 -6.30 -7.71
N GLY A 121 1.66 -5.61 -8.82
CA GLY A 121 1.43 -4.16 -8.80
C GLY A 121 0.24 -3.77 -7.92
N ARG A 122 -0.83 -4.58 -7.90
CA ARG A 122 -1.98 -4.36 -7.01
C ARG A 122 -1.63 -4.64 -5.55
N ILE A 123 -0.85 -5.69 -5.27
CA ILE A 123 -0.36 -6.02 -3.91
C ILE A 123 0.53 -4.88 -3.38
N VAL A 124 1.52 -4.44 -4.16
CA VAL A 124 2.42 -3.34 -3.80
C VAL A 124 1.63 -2.06 -3.50
N PHE A 125 0.64 -1.72 -4.32
CA PHE A 125 -0.20 -0.55 -4.05
C PHE A 125 -0.99 -0.67 -2.74
N GLN A 126 -1.55 -1.84 -2.45
CA GLN A 126 -2.23 -2.11 -1.19
C GLN A 126 -1.27 -1.98 0.00
N ASN A 127 -0.06 -2.52 -0.10
CA ASN A 127 0.95 -2.46 0.96
C ASN A 127 1.44 -1.02 1.20
N VAL A 128 1.64 -0.24 0.14
CA VAL A 128 1.96 1.20 0.24
C VAL A 128 0.86 1.94 0.96
N ARG A 129 -0.41 1.65 0.65
CA ARG A 129 -1.55 2.24 1.36
C ARG A 129 -1.54 1.87 2.84
N GLN A 130 -1.38 0.60 3.17
CA GLN A 130 -1.36 0.14 4.56
C GLN A 130 -0.23 0.77 5.37
N THR A 131 0.97 0.77 4.80
CA THR A 131 2.16 1.39 5.40
C THR A 131 1.97 2.89 5.59
N SER A 132 1.41 3.58 4.59
CA SER A 132 1.11 5.02 4.72
C SER A 132 0.11 5.29 5.84
N PHE A 133 -0.95 4.47 5.95
CA PHE A 133 -1.93 4.61 7.03
C PHE A 133 -1.35 4.33 8.40
N TYR A 134 -0.49 3.31 8.52
CA TYR A 134 0.25 3.02 9.74
C TYR A 134 1.05 4.25 10.18
N LEU A 135 1.95 4.75 9.33
CA LEU A 135 2.83 5.89 9.64
C LEU A 135 2.04 7.15 9.99
N ILE A 136 0.93 7.43 9.30
CA ILE A 136 0.12 8.62 9.59
C ILE A 136 -0.64 8.44 10.91
N THR A 137 -1.15 7.24 11.19
CA THR A 137 -1.85 6.97 12.46
C THR A 137 -0.91 7.14 13.64
N THR A 138 0.30 6.61 13.57
CA THR A 138 1.30 6.69 14.64
C THR A 138 1.77 8.12 14.85
N ASN A 139 2.11 8.84 13.77
CA ASN A 139 2.48 10.26 13.84
C ASN A 139 1.36 11.14 14.42
N VAL A 140 0.11 10.94 13.98
CA VAL A 140 -1.03 11.70 14.52
C VAL A 140 -1.23 11.41 16.00
N ALA A 141 -1.11 10.14 16.43
CA ALA A 141 -1.20 9.77 17.84
C ALA A 141 -0.11 10.42 18.70
N GLU A 142 1.14 10.46 18.22
CA GLU A 142 2.24 11.14 18.89
C GLU A 142 1.98 12.64 19.05
N GLN A 143 1.63 13.32 17.95
CA GLN A 143 1.40 14.77 17.97
C GLN A 143 0.21 15.14 18.87
N ILE A 144 -0.89 14.39 18.79
CA ILE A 144 -2.05 14.60 19.67
C ILE A 144 -1.65 14.34 21.12
N THR A 145 -0.86 13.31 21.41
CA THR A 145 -0.40 13.04 22.79
C THR A 145 0.36 14.22 23.38
N ILE A 146 1.29 14.80 22.61
CA ILE A 146 2.05 15.99 23.05
C ILE A 146 1.13 17.20 23.23
N ILE A 147 0.28 17.50 22.24
CA ILE A 147 -0.64 18.64 22.29
C ILE A 147 -1.61 18.51 23.47
N SER A 148 -2.20 17.33 23.66
CA SER A 148 -3.13 17.05 24.75
C SER A 148 -2.47 17.18 26.12
N ALA A 149 -1.23 16.70 26.28
CA ALA A 149 -0.49 16.87 27.52
C ALA A 149 -0.22 18.35 27.84
N LEU A 150 0.20 19.14 26.84
CA LEU A 150 0.41 20.57 27.01
C LEU A 150 -0.90 21.32 27.32
N ALA A 151 -2.01 20.94 26.67
CA ALA A 151 -3.32 21.54 26.90
C ALA A 151 -3.82 21.35 28.34
N ILE A 152 -3.49 20.21 28.97
CA ILE A 152 -3.79 19.94 30.40
C ILE A 152 -2.67 20.39 31.35
N SER A 153 -1.71 21.20 30.88
CA SER A 153 -0.58 21.73 31.64
C SER A 153 0.35 20.65 32.22
N PHE A 154 0.48 19.51 31.55
CA PHE A 154 1.47 18.49 31.90
C PHE A 154 2.84 18.80 31.28
N PRO A 155 3.93 18.33 31.90
CA PRO A 155 5.24 18.31 31.23
C PRO A 155 5.20 17.48 29.94
N LEU A 156 6.14 17.73 29.04
CA LEU A 156 6.27 16.98 27.79
C LEU A 156 6.38 15.47 28.07
N PRO A 157 5.41 14.65 27.57
CA PRO A 157 5.40 13.21 27.79
C PRO A 157 6.59 12.49 27.19
N MET A 158 7.14 13.01 26.10
CA MET A 158 8.32 12.48 25.42
C MET A 158 9.21 13.63 24.97
N LEU A 159 10.52 13.40 24.98
CA LEU A 159 11.49 14.35 24.46
C LEU A 159 11.57 14.29 22.93
N PRO A 160 11.97 15.38 22.24
CA PRO A 160 12.15 15.36 20.79
C PRO A 160 13.06 14.24 20.28
N ILE A 161 14.14 13.92 21.02
CA ILE A 161 15.06 12.83 20.67
C ILE A 161 14.39 11.44 20.78
N GLN A 162 13.47 11.27 21.73
CA GLN A 162 12.70 10.03 21.90
C GLN A 162 11.66 9.88 20.78
N LEU A 163 10.99 10.97 20.39
CA LEU A 163 10.08 10.99 19.23
C LEU A 163 10.83 10.72 17.92
N LEU A 164 12.02 11.28 17.75
CA LEU A 164 12.87 11.01 16.59
C LEU A 164 13.22 9.52 16.51
N TYR A 165 13.49 8.89 17.66
CA TYR A 165 13.76 7.45 17.71
C TYR A 165 12.54 6.62 17.30
N LEU A 166 11.33 6.94 17.78
CA LEU A 166 10.11 6.24 17.37
C LEU A 166 9.93 6.31 15.85
N ASN A 167 10.01 7.51 15.29
CA ASN A 167 9.79 7.74 13.87
C ASN A 167 10.86 7.14 12.96
N LEU A 168 12.14 7.15 13.39
CA LEU A 168 13.25 6.72 12.55
C LEU A 168 13.58 5.23 12.70
N VAL A 169 13.44 4.69 13.91
CA VAL A 169 13.86 3.30 14.19
C VAL A 169 12.64 2.40 14.23
N THR A 170 11.76 2.58 15.21
CA THR A 170 10.60 1.71 15.43
C THR A 170 9.68 1.67 14.21
N ASP A 171 9.28 2.84 13.70
CA ASP A 171 8.34 2.94 12.59
C ASP A 171 8.95 2.46 11.26
N THR A 172 10.27 2.60 11.06
CA THR A 172 10.95 2.13 9.84
C THR A 172 10.89 0.62 9.71
N PHE A 173 11.27 -0.13 10.76
CA PHE A 173 11.26 -1.60 10.71
C PHE A 173 9.84 -2.14 10.51
N ASN A 174 8.87 -1.55 11.20
CA ASN A 174 7.47 -1.94 11.06
C ASN A 174 6.89 -1.56 9.69
N GLY A 175 7.24 -0.39 9.18
CA GLY A 175 6.80 0.10 7.87
C GLY A 175 7.35 -0.74 6.72
N ILE A 176 8.63 -1.12 6.76
CA ILE A 176 9.23 -2.05 5.79
C ILE A 176 8.52 -3.39 5.84
N ALA A 177 8.24 -3.90 7.04
CA ALA A 177 7.58 -5.19 7.21
C ALA A 177 6.14 -5.22 6.64
N LEU A 178 5.40 -4.11 6.77
CA LEU A 178 4.08 -3.94 6.15
C LEU A 178 4.17 -3.74 4.63
N ALA A 179 5.24 -3.12 4.12
CA ALA A 179 5.46 -2.93 2.69
C ALA A 179 5.61 -4.25 1.93
N VAL A 180 6.03 -5.32 2.62
CA VAL A 180 6.22 -6.68 2.08
C VAL A 180 5.14 -7.66 2.56
N GLU A 181 3.95 -7.16 2.94
CA GLU A 181 2.81 -8.03 3.25
C GLU A 181 2.42 -8.85 2.01
N PRO A 182 2.26 -10.17 2.13
CA PRO A 182 1.81 -10.99 1.02
C PRO A 182 0.45 -10.54 0.49
N GLY A 183 0.24 -10.73 -0.82
CA GLY A 183 -1.07 -10.58 -1.42
C GLY A 183 -2.10 -11.47 -0.74
N HIS A 184 -3.34 -10.99 -0.68
CA HIS A 184 -4.46 -11.81 -0.28
C HIS A 184 -5.08 -12.40 -1.57
N ASN A 185 -5.46 -13.68 -1.58
CA ASN A 185 -5.87 -14.44 -2.79
C ASN A 185 -7.07 -13.88 -3.59
N ASP A 186 -7.60 -12.71 -3.23
CA ASP A 186 -8.72 -12.03 -3.87
C ASP A 186 -8.29 -10.79 -4.68
N VAL A 187 -6.99 -10.49 -4.81
CA VAL A 187 -6.51 -9.25 -5.45
C VAL A 187 -6.95 -9.12 -6.92
N LEU A 188 -7.04 -10.23 -7.65
CA LEU A 188 -7.47 -10.27 -9.05
C LEU A 188 -8.99 -10.35 -9.22
N ASP A 189 -9.74 -10.70 -8.17
CA ASP A 189 -11.21 -10.80 -8.21
C ASP A 189 -11.87 -9.40 -8.25
N HIS A 190 -11.15 -8.38 -7.80
CA HIS A 190 -11.64 -7.00 -7.80
C HIS A 190 -11.35 -6.30 -9.14
N PRO A 191 -12.24 -5.39 -9.60
CA PRO A 191 -11.97 -4.58 -10.78
C PRO A 191 -10.76 -3.66 -10.56
N PRO A 192 -10.11 -3.18 -11.65
CA PRO A 192 -9.04 -2.20 -11.55
C PRO A 192 -9.47 -0.97 -10.73
N ARG A 193 -8.58 -0.49 -9.87
CA ARG A 193 -8.84 0.71 -9.05
C ARG A 193 -9.09 1.93 -9.93
N ASN A 194 -9.87 2.87 -9.42
CA ASN A 194 -10.03 4.15 -10.09
C ASN A 194 -8.72 4.96 -10.04
N LYS A 195 -8.28 5.52 -11.17
CA LYS A 195 -7.06 6.35 -11.27
C LYS A 195 -7.06 7.55 -10.31
N ARG A 196 -8.24 8.07 -9.95
CA ARG A 196 -8.42 9.21 -9.02
C ARG A 196 -8.47 8.80 -7.55
N GLU A 197 -8.49 7.51 -7.25
CA GLU A 197 -8.49 7.03 -5.87
C GLU A 197 -7.16 7.38 -5.19
N LYS A 198 -7.24 8.11 -4.08
CA LYS A 198 -6.07 8.50 -3.31
C LYS A 198 -5.52 7.32 -2.51
N ILE A 199 -4.24 7.36 -2.19
CA ILE A 199 -3.61 6.40 -1.27
C ILE A 199 -4.32 6.49 0.09
N LEU A 200 -4.49 7.70 0.63
CA LEU A 200 -5.34 7.95 1.79
C LEU A 200 -6.81 8.12 1.38
N ASN A 201 -7.60 7.08 1.62
CA ASN A 201 -9.05 7.12 1.45
C ASN A 201 -9.73 7.67 2.72
N LYS A 202 -10.72 8.53 2.54
CA LYS A 202 -11.57 9.07 3.62
C LYS A 202 -12.29 7.97 4.41
N GLU A 203 -12.55 6.83 3.79
CA GLU A 203 -13.18 5.67 4.45
C GLU A 203 -12.40 5.14 5.66
N LEU A 204 -11.08 5.37 5.70
CA LEU A 204 -10.19 4.86 6.74
C LEU A 204 -9.89 5.90 7.83
N ILE A 205 -10.34 7.15 7.66
CA ILE A 205 -10.17 8.22 8.67
C ILE A 205 -10.82 7.85 10.01
N PRO A 206 -12.05 7.28 10.08
CA PRO A 206 -12.63 6.90 11.37
C PRO A 206 -11.81 5.84 12.11
N PHE A 207 -11.21 4.91 11.36
CA PHE A 207 -10.33 3.88 11.92
C PHE A 207 -9.06 4.52 12.50
N LEU A 208 -8.44 5.43 11.76
CA LEU A 208 -7.27 6.19 12.22
C LEU A 208 -7.56 6.96 13.50
N ILE A 209 -8.67 7.71 13.55
CA ILE A 209 -9.06 8.51 14.72
C ILE A 209 -9.26 7.61 15.94
N LEU A 210 -9.92 6.46 15.76
CA LEU A 210 -10.11 5.48 16.83
C LEU A 210 -8.77 4.96 17.37
N MET A 211 -7.88 4.50 16.48
CA MET A 211 -6.58 3.97 16.88
C MET A 211 -5.75 5.05 17.60
N ALA A 212 -5.62 6.24 17.01
CA ALA A 212 -4.88 7.35 17.62
C ALA A 212 -5.48 7.76 18.97
N GLY A 213 -6.81 7.82 19.08
CA GLY A 213 -7.50 8.12 20.33
C GLY A 213 -7.18 7.11 21.44
N ILE A 214 -7.12 5.82 21.13
CA ILE A 214 -6.74 4.77 22.08
C ILE A 214 -5.28 4.91 22.53
N MET A 215 -4.37 5.21 21.59
CA MET A 215 -2.96 5.42 21.92
C MET A 215 -2.77 6.61 22.86
N VAL A 216 -3.46 7.73 22.60
CA VAL A 216 -3.44 8.92 23.47
C VAL A 216 -4.06 8.61 24.83
N ALA A 217 -5.23 7.97 24.84
CA ALA A 217 -5.97 7.61 26.05
C ALA A 217 -5.27 6.57 26.91
N GLY A 218 -4.37 5.75 26.35
CA GLY A 218 -3.49 4.89 27.13
C GLY A 218 -2.22 5.59 27.62
N THR A 219 -1.60 6.40 26.75
CA THR A 219 -0.29 7.00 27.04
C THR A 219 -0.36 8.10 28.09
N ILE A 220 -1.33 9.03 28.00
CA ILE A 220 -1.44 10.15 28.95
C ILE A 220 -1.72 9.69 30.38
N PRO A 221 -2.67 8.79 30.65
CA PRO A 221 -2.90 8.29 32.01
C PRO A 221 -1.71 7.53 32.58
N LEU A 222 -1.02 6.72 31.76
CA LEU A 222 0.22 6.05 32.16
C LEU A 222 1.31 7.07 32.54
N PHE A 223 1.52 8.09 31.71
CA PHE A 223 2.44 9.18 32.01
C PHE A 223 2.10 9.87 33.34
N LYS A 224 0.82 10.21 33.54
CA LYS A 224 0.32 10.84 34.78
C LYS A 224 0.58 9.98 36.01
N TYR A 225 0.32 8.67 35.91
CA TYR A 225 0.45 7.75 37.03
C TYR A 225 1.91 7.61 37.51
N PHE A 226 2.86 7.62 36.58
CA PHE A 226 4.28 7.52 36.90
C PHE A 226 4.97 8.87 37.15
N LEU A 227 4.31 10.00 36.88
CA LEU A 227 4.86 11.34 37.09
C LEU A 227 5.37 11.60 38.52
N PRO A 228 4.68 11.17 39.59
CA PRO A 228 5.16 11.33 40.97
C PRO A 228 6.48 10.60 41.27
N GLN A 229 6.83 9.59 40.47
CA GLN A 229 8.08 8.81 40.63
C GLN A 229 9.27 9.46 39.91
N GLY A 230 9.06 10.57 39.21
CA GLY A 230 10.08 11.31 38.47
C GLY A 230 9.70 11.49 37.00
N ILE A 231 10.05 12.66 36.47
CA ILE A 231 9.69 13.05 35.09
C ILE A 231 10.32 12.12 34.03
N ASP A 232 11.56 11.71 34.21
CA ASP A 232 12.26 10.85 33.25
C ASP A 232 11.73 9.41 33.29
N LYS A 233 11.28 8.95 34.46
CA LYS A 233 10.55 7.68 34.59
C LYS A 233 9.22 7.73 33.83
N ALA A 234 8.44 8.78 34.03
CA ALA A 234 7.18 8.98 33.33
C ALA A 234 7.37 9.06 31.80
N ARG A 235 8.41 9.75 31.34
CA ARG A 235 8.78 9.81 29.92
C ARG A 235 9.15 8.45 29.35
N THR A 236 9.90 7.65 30.10
CA THR A 236 10.24 6.27 29.70
C THR A 236 9.00 5.42 29.54
N VAL A 237 8.04 5.54 30.47
CA VAL A 237 6.75 4.85 30.40
C VAL A 237 5.94 5.32 29.19
N ALA A 238 5.86 6.63 28.93
CA ALA A 238 5.12 7.17 27.79
C ALA A 238 5.73 6.72 26.45
N PHE A 239 7.06 6.78 26.32
CA PHE A 239 7.78 6.27 25.15
C PHE A 239 7.54 4.79 24.93
N THR A 240 7.67 3.97 25.98
CA THR A 240 7.45 2.52 25.91
C THR A 240 6.00 2.21 25.55
N ALA A 241 5.04 2.93 26.13
CA ALA A 241 3.62 2.76 25.82
C ALA A 241 3.33 3.11 24.36
N MET A 242 3.82 4.24 23.86
CA MET A 242 3.63 4.65 22.47
C MET A 242 4.26 3.63 21.51
N SER A 243 5.51 3.21 21.75
CA SER A 243 6.16 2.19 20.94
C SER A 243 5.40 0.86 20.94
N MET A 244 4.97 0.38 22.10
CA MET A 244 4.18 -0.86 22.20
C MET A 244 2.82 -0.74 21.51
N PHE A 245 2.14 0.40 21.62
CA PHE A 245 0.92 0.68 20.85
C PHE A 245 1.17 0.58 19.34
N GLN A 246 2.27 1.17 18.85
CA GLN A 246 2.66 1.10 17.45
C GLN A 246 2.88 -0.36 17.02
N LEU A 247 3.61 -1.15 17.82
CA LEU A 247 3.85 -2.57 17.57
C LEU A 247 2.54 -3.37 17.49
N PHE A 248 1.63 -3.21 18.44
CA PHE A 248 0.33 -3.88 18.40
C PHE A 248 -0.53 -3.42 17.21
N ASN A 249 -0.43 -2.14 16.84
CA ASN A 249 -1.17 -1.59 15.71
C ASN A 249 -0.66 -2.09 14.35
N VAL A 250 0.59 -2.58 14.24
CA VAL A 250 1.08 -3.24 13.01
C VAL A 250 0.15 -4.39 12.60
N PHE A 251 -0.26 -5.23 13.56
CA PHE A 251 -1.19 -6.34 13.29
C PHE A 251 -2.53 -5.87 12.72
N ASN A 252 -3.05 -4.75 13.22
CA ASN A 252 -4.26 -4.14 12.68
C ASN A 252 -4.06 -3.65 11.24
N MET A 253 -2.87 -3.16 10.89
CA MET A 253 -2.57 -2.59 9.58
C MET A 253 -2.23 -3.63 8.51
N ARG A 254 -1.94 -4.88 8.89
CA ARG A 254 -1.75 -6.02 7.95
C ARG A 254 -2.94 -6.25 7.02
N SER A 255 -4.14 -5.86 7.44
CA SER A 255 -5.29 -5.72 6.54
C SER A 255 -6.26 -4.67 7.05
N LEU A 256 -6.66 -3.76 6.18
CA LEU A 256 -7.61 -2.69 6.49
C LEU A 256 -9.06 -3.17 6.58
N LYS A 257 -9.35 -4.37 6.04
CA LYS A 257 -10.69 -4.94 5.97
C LYS A 257 -10.80 -6.27 6.71
N LYS A 258 -9.83 -7.16 6.54
CA LYS A 258 -9.86 -8.52 7.09
C LYS A 258 -9.28 -8.54 8.51
N SER A 259 -9.82 -9.43 9.33
CA SER A 259 -9.30 -9.70 10.68
C SER A 259 -7.91 -10.34 10.60
N VAL A 260 -7.00 -9.94 11.49
CA VAL A 260 -5.67 -10.55 11.59
C VAL A 260 -5.74 -12.04 11.94
N PHE A 261 -6.77 -12.46 12.67
CA PHE A 261 -6.98 -13.87 13.01
C PHE A 261 -7.43 -14.71 11.81
N LYS A 262 -8.11 -14.11 10.84
CA LYS A 262 -8.50 -14.78 9.59
C LYS A 262 -7.33 -14.93 8.62
N ILE A 263 -6.43 -13.94 8.59
CA ILE A 263 -5.22 -13.96 7.75
C ILE A 263 -4.09 -14.79 8.39
N GLY A 264 -4.16 -14.96 9.72
CA GLY A 264 -3.16 -15.65 10.53
C GLY A 264 -2.08 -14.69 11.01
N ILE A 265 -1.81 -14.69 12.31
CA ILE A 265 -0.83 -13.78 12.95
C ILE A 265 0.60 -14.04 12.44
N PHE A 266 0.91 -15.29 12.07
CA PHE A 266 2.24 -15.73 11.68
C PHE A 266 2.44 -15.88 10.16
N SER A 267 1.46 -15.46 9.33
CA SER A 267 1.56 -15.65 7.87
C SER A 267 2.62 -14.74 7.23
N ASN A 268 2.85 -13.53 7.76
CA ASN A 268 3.94 -12.67 7.32
C ASN A 268 5.13 -12.73 8.29
N LYS A 269 6.20 -13.44 7.89
CA LYS A 269 7.44 -13.54 8.67
C LYS A 269 8.17 -12.21 8.81
N TRP A 270 8.06 -11.31 7.83
CA TRP A 270 8.69 -10.00 7.89
C TRP A 270 8.06 -9.10 8.95
N VAL A 271 6.75 -9.18 9.15
CA VAL A 271 6.09 -8.50 10.29
C VAL A 271 6.60 -9.04 11.62
N LEU A 272 6.79 -10.35 11.75
CA LEU A 272 7.36 -10.91 12.99
C LEU A 272 8.81 -10.44 13.21
N TYR A 273 9.64 -10.43 12.17
CA TYR A 273 11.02 -9.93 12.27
C TYR A 273 11.07 -8.44 12.57
N GLY A 274 10.23 -7.62 11.92
CA GLY A 274 10.12 -6.19 12.17
C GLY A 274 9.68 -5.90 13.60
N LEU A 275 8.64 -6.58 14.09
CA LEU A 275 8.18 -6.45 15.48
C LEU A 275 9.23 -6.88 16.49
N GLY A 276 9.88 -8.03 16.26
CA GLY A 276 10.95 -8.53 17.12
C GLY A 276 12.15 -7.59 17.16
N ALA A 277 12.61 -7.11 16.00
CA ALA A 277 13.71 -6.16 15.91
C ALA A 277 13.36 -4.84 16.60
N SER A 278 12.19 -4.26 16.32
CA SER A 278 11.73 -3.02 16.96
C SER A 278 11.62 -3.16 18.48
N PHE A 279 11.08 -4.27 18.98
CA PHE A 279 10.98 -4.53 20.41
C PHE A 279 12.36 -4.68 21.07
N LEU A 280 13.27 -5.46 20.46
CA LEU A 280 14.62 -5.66 20.97
C LEU A 280 15.42 -4.35 20.98
N LEU A 281 15.33 -3.55 19.92
CA LEU A 281 15.99 -2.25 19.84
C LEU A 281 15.43 -1.27 20.86
N MET A 282 14.11 -1.22 21.04
CA MET A 282 13.47 -0.43 22.10
C MET A 282 14.00 -0.83 23.48
N MET A 283 14.04 -2.13 23.79
CA MET A 283 14.59 -2.63 25.06
C MET A 283 16.08 -2.27 25.19
N GLY A 284 16.86 -2.42 24.13
CA GLY A 284 18.28 -2.04 24.11
C GLY A 284 18.50 -0.56 24.47
N VAL A 285 17.71 0.35 23.89
CA VAL A 285 17.79 1.79 24.17
C VAL A 285 17.41 2.15 25.62
N ILE A 286 16.49 1.41 26.24
CA ILE A 286 16.05 1.66 27.62
C ILE A 286 17.03 1.09 28.64
N PHE A 287 17.65 -0.07 28.36
CA PHE A 287 18.44 -0.81 29.35
C PHE A 287 19.96 -0.71 29.17
N LEU A 288 20.47 -0.28 28.01
CA LEU A 288 21.92 -0.08 27.81
C LEU A 288 22.34 1.28 28.38
N PRO A 289 23.20 1.34 29.42
CA PRO A 289 23.49 2.58 30.17
C PRO A 289 23.97 3.75 29.28
N TRP A 290 24.90 3.48 28.35
CA TRP A 290 25.45 4.52 27.47
C TRP A 290 24.43 5.07 26.47
N ILE A 291 23.35 4.33 26.17
CA ILE A 291 22.27 4.80 25.31
C ILE A 291 21.18 5.47 26.15
N SER A 292 20.78 4.84 27.25
CA SER A 292 19.70 5.34 28.11
C SER A 292 19.98 6.75 28.62
N ASP A 293 21.24 7.07 28.92
CA ASP A 293 21.63 8.41 29.39
C ASP A 293 21.40 9.50 28.33
N VAL A 294 21.66 9.21 27.05
CA VAL A 294 21.45 10.13 25.92
C VAL A 294 19.96 10.45 25.76
N PHE A 295 19.10 9.45 25.91
CA PHE A 295 17.65 9.58 25.78
C PHE A 295 16.93 9.88 27.10
N ARG A 296 17.67 9.96 28.22
CA ARG A 296 17.15 10.11 29.59
C ARG A 296 16.11 9.04 29.96
N PHE A 297 16.39 7.79 29.62
CA PHE A 297 15.55 6.66 30.00
C PHE A 297 15.91 6.13 31.39
N VAL A 298 14.87 5.75 32.14
CA VAL A 298 14.99 5.13 33.45
C VAL A 298 14.50 3.68 33.32
N PRO A 299 15.34 2.68 33.67
CA PRO A 299 14.98 1.27 33.52
C PRO A 299 13.61 0.93 34.12
N LEU A 300 12.83 0.13 33.39
CA LEU A 300 11.51 -0.30 33.80
C LEU A 300 11.57 -1.62 34.57
N LYS A 301 10.75 -1.73 35.62
CA LYS A 301 10.54 -3.01 36.30
C LYS A 301 9.66 -3.91 35.43
N ILE A 302 9.83 -5.23 35.57
CA ILE A 302 9.04 -6.21 34.82
C ILE A 302 7.53 -6.01 35.03
N GLY A 303 7.10 -5.68 36.25
CA GLY A 303 5.69 -5.41 36.54
C GLY A 303 5.15 -4.16 35.84
N GLU A 304 5.97 -3.12 35.68
CA GLU A 304 5.58 -1.90 34.95
C GLU A 304 5.45 -2.21 33.46
N LEU A 305 6.40 -2.98 32.90
CA LEU A 305 6.35 -3.41 31.51
C LEU A 305 5.11 -4.28 31.24
N ALA A 306 4.75 -5.19 32.14
CA ALA A 306 3.55 -6.01 32.00
C ALA A 306 2.26 -5.16 31.96
N ILE A 307 2.14 -4.13 32.80
CA ILE A 307 1.01 -3.21 32.79
C ILE A 307 0.96 -2.42 31.47
N ILE A 308 2.11 -1.93 30.99
CA ILE A 308 2.20 -1.21 29.72
C ILE A 308 1.76 -2.13 28.57
N ILE A 309 2.27 -3.35 28.50
CA ILE A 309 1.89 -4.33 27.47
C ILE A 309 0.38 -4.62 27.52
N LEU A 310 -0.18 -4.82 28.71
CA LEU A 310 -1.62 -5.08 28.87
C LEU A 310 -2.46 -3.92 28.34
N ILE A 311 -2.16 -2.69 28.75
CA ILE A 311 -2.88 -1.49 28.30
C ILE A 311 -2.70 -1.29 26.79
N THR A 312 -1.48 -1.46 26.29
CA THR A 312 -1.17 -1.17 24.87
C THR A 312 -1.77 -2.18 23.92
N SER A 313 -1.96 -3.43 24.35
CA SER A 313 -2.66 -4.47 23.58
C SER A 313 -4.12 -4.11 23.25
N SER A 314 -4.72 -3.15 23.97
CA SER A 314 -6.08 -2.66 23.70
C SER A 314 -6.27 -2.10 22.30
N VAL A 315 -5.23 -1.53 21.66
CA VAL A 315 -5.34 -1.01 20.29
C VAL A 315 -5.59 -2.13 19.28
N LEU A 316 -4.97 -3.30 19.49
CA LEU A 316 -5.20 -4.49 18.66
C LEU A 316 -6.65 -4.96 18.81
N VAL A 317 -7.11 -5.10 20.06
CA VAL A 317 -8.47 -5.54 20.37
C VAL A 317 -9.50 -4.59 19.76
N ALA A 318 -9.33 -3.28 19.94
CA ALA A 318 -10.25 -2.29 19.39
C ALA A 318 -10.25 -2.26 17.86
N GLY A 319 -9.09 -2.46 17.23
CA GLY A 319 -8.99 -2.52 15.78
C GLY A 319 -9.74 -3.72 15.20
N GLU A 320 -9.61 -4.88 15.85
CA GLU A 320 -10.33 -6.08 15.45
C GLU A 320 -11.86 -5.96 15.69
N ILE A 321 -12.28 -5.36 16.81
CA ILE A 321 -13.70 -5.04 17.05
C ILE A 321 -14.22 -4.09 15.97
N TYR A 322 -13.47 -3.04 15.61
CA TYR A 322 -13.88 -2.10 14.57
C TYR A 322 -14.06 -2.81 13.23
N LYS A 323 -13.09 -3.62 12.80
CA LYS A 323 -13.17 -4.38 11.54
C LYS A 323 -14.35 -5.34 11.56
N PHE A 324 -14.56 -6.05 12.66
CA PHE A 324 -15.70 -6.94 12.83
C PHE A 324 -17.00 -6.17 12.64
N LEU A 325 -17.22 -5.07 13.37
CA LEU A 325 -18.47 -4.29 13.27
C LEU A 325 -18.67 -3.66 11.88
N ARG A 326 -17.60 -3.17 11.24
CA ARG A 326 -17.68 -2.45 9.97
C ARG A 326 -17.87 -3.38 8.77
N TYR A 327 -17.25 -4.56 8.78
CA TYR A 327 -17.19 -5.45 7.62
C TYR A 327 -17.95 -6.77 7.79
N ARG A 328 -18.65 -7.01 8.93
CA ARG A 328 -19.47 -8.22 9.14
C ARG A 328 -20.50 -8.50 8.05
N ASN A 329 -21.08 -7.44 7.47
CA ASN A 329 -22.23 -7.54 6.58
C ASN A 329 -21.91 -7.19 5.12
N ARG A 330 -20.66 -6.84 4.78
CA ARG A 330 -20.25 -6.74 3.39
C ARG A 330 -19.89 -8.16 2.94
N LYS A 331 -20.81 -8.82 2.26
CA LYS A 331 -20.45 -9.93 1.37
C LYS A 331 -19.50 -9.31 0.35
N ASP A 332 -18.21 -9.64 0.46
CA ASP A 332 -17.24 -9.38 -0.61
C ASP A 332 -17.70 -10.10 -1.88
#